data_AF-A0A7K3TJZ8-F1
#
_entry.id   AF-A0A7K3TJZ8-F1
#
_cell.length_a   1.000
_cell.length_b   1.000
_cell.length_c   1.000
_cell.angle_alpha   90.00
_cell.angle_beta   90.00
_cell.angle_gamma   90.00
#
_symmetry.space_group_name_H-M   'P 1'
#
loop_
_entity.id
_entity.type
_entity.pdbx_description
1 polymer ?
#
loop_
_entity_poly.entity_id
_entity_poly.type
_entity_poly.pdbx_seq_one_letter_code
_entity_poly.pdbx_strand_id
1 'polypeptide(L)'
;MSTTDSIKETFGAVVEAFAAVKSDNDKLARDVEHVGFYAQLGESAPNSQLPNLWNTLERIEKAINADPQLKAEFGETGEKAVKAAFTAIAKRLAPAA
;
A
#
# COMPACT_ATOMS: atom_id res chain seq x y z
N MET A 1 -17.81 6.18 17.56
CA MET A 1 -16.90 6.91 16.67
C MET A 1 -16.56 5.98 15.52
N SER A 2 -17.18 6.18 14.36
CA SER A 2 -16.82 5.41 13.16
C SER A 2 -15.51 5.98 12.64
N THR A 3 -14.38 5.42 13.06
CA THR A 3 -13.14 5.55 12.30
C THR A 3 -13.31 4.71 11.04
N THR A 4 -14.01 5.27 10.05
CA THR A 4 -13.80 4.80 8.68
C THR A 4 -12.41 5.29 8.31
N ASP A 5 -11.38 4.49 8.64
CA ASP A 5 -10.01 4.78 8.25
C ASP A 5 -10.00 5.05 6.75
N SER A 6 -9.71 6.29 6.37
CA SER A 6 -9.72 6.69 4.97
C SER A 6 -8.69 5.85 4.21
N ILE A 7 -8.93 5.60 2.92
CA ILE A 7 -7.92 5.02 2.02
C ILE A 7 -6.65 5.87 2.11
N LYS A 8 -6.77 7.19 2.24
CA LYS A 8 -5.60 8.04 2.42
C LYS A 8 -4.77 7.70 3.67
N GLU A 9 -5.40 7.53 4.83
CA GLU A 9 -4.70 7.20 6.08
C GLU A 9 -4.10 5.79 6.06
N THR A 10 -4.87 4.81 5.58
CA THR A 10 -4.42 3.41 5.51
C THR A 10 -3.17 3.27 4.62
N PHE A 11 -3.14 4.00 3.50
CA PHE A 11 -2.05 3.92 2.53
C PHE A 11 -0.91 4.90 2.82
N GLY A 12 -1.16 5.96 3.58
CA GLY A 12 -0.11 6.83 4.13
C GLY A 12 0.88 6.04 4.97
N ALA A 13 0.40 5.12 5.81
CA ALA A 13 1.25 4.23 6.61
C ALA A 13 2.16 3.33 5.75
N VAL A 14 1.70 2.91 4.56
CA VAL A 14 2.54 2.16 3.61
C VAL A 14 3.65 3.06 3.07
N VAL A 15 3.31 4.27 2.61
CA VAL A 15 4.29 5.23 2.08
C VAL A 15 5.33 5.62 3.14
N GLU A 16 4.91 5.85 4.38
CA GLU A 16 5.81 6.16 5.50
C GLU A 16 6.74 4.98 5.83
N ALA A 17 6.20 3.76 5.87
CA ALA A 17 7.02 2.57 6.07
C ALA A 17 8.07 2.41 4.97
N PHE A 18 7.75 2.77 3.73
CA PHE A 18 8.73 2.77 2.64
C PHE A 18 9.75 3.89 2.73
N ALA A 19 9.34 5.11 3.08
CA ALA A 19 10.24 6.24 3.24
C ALA A 19 11.28 6.00 4.35
N ALA A 20 10.96 5.13 5.31
CA ALA A 20 11.88 4.72 6.37
C ALA A 20 12.96 3.72 5.89
N VAL A 21 12.76 3.06 4.74
CA VAL A 21 13.71 2.08 4.21
C VAL A 21 14.68 2.75 3.24
N LYS A 22 15.98 2.45 3.37
CA LYS A 22 17.00 2.95 2.45
C LYS A 22 17.17 1.95 1.31
N SER A 23 16.55 2.25 0.16
CA SER A 23 16.65 1.39 -1.02
C SER A 23 17.03 2.20 -2.26
N ASP A 24 18.04 1.73 -2.98
CA ASP A 24 18.45 2.26 -4.30
C ASP A 24 17.58 1.69 -5.44
N ASN A 25 16.43 1.06 -5.11
CA ASN A 25 15.56 0.44 -6.08
C ASN A 25 14.57 1.46 -6.68
N ASP A 26 14.96 2.08 -7.79
CA ASP A 26 14.14 3.05 -8.55
C ASP A 26 12.75 2.52 -8.96
N LYS A 27 12.60 1.21 -9.13
CA LYS A 27 11.29 0.62 -9.42
C LYS A 27 10.40 0.62 -8.18
N LEU A 28 10.97 0.26 -7.03
CA LEU A 28 10.25 0.29 -5.76
C LEU A 28 9.84 1.71 -5.39
N ALA A 29 10.73 2.69 -5.54
CA ALA A 29 10.42 4.11 -5.29
C ALA A 29 9.21 4.58 -6.13
N ARG A 30 9.19 4.26 -7.43
CA ARG A 30 8.05 4.57 -8.30
C ARG A 30 6.77 3.84 -7.90
N ASP A 31 6.86 2.58 -7.50
CA ASP A 31 5.68 1.84 -7.03
C ASP A 31 5.13 2.49 -5.73
N VAL A 32 5.97 3.02 -4.84
CA VAL A 32 5.54 3.75 -3.63
C VAL A 32 4.87 5.09 -3.96
N GLU A 33 5.41 5.84 -4.93
CA GLU A 33 4.76 7.07 -5.43
C GLU A 33 3.36 6.76 -6.01
N HIS A 34 3.26 5.66 -6.78
CA HIS A 34 1.98 5.19 -7.31
C HIS A 34 0.99 4.80 -6.21
N VAL A 35 1.44 4.25 -5.07
CA VAL A 35 0.56 4.01 -3.92
C VAL A 35 -0.08 5.32 -3.45
N GLY A 36 0.71 6.37 -3.26
CA GLY A 36 0.20 7.68 -2.85
C GLY A 36 -0.81 8.25 -3.86
N PHE A 37 -0.50 8.15 -5.16
CA PHE A 37 -1.36 8.62 -6.25
C PHE A 37 -2.68 7.85 -6.32
N TYR A 38 -2.64 6.52 -6.40
CA TYR A 38 -3.85 5.70 -6.52
C TYR A 38 -4.68 5.70 -5.23
N ALA A 39 -4.07 5.86 -4.05
CA ALA A 39 -4.82 6.03 -2.80
C ALA A 39 -5.67 7.31 -2.81
N GLN A 40 -5.15 8.43 -3.34
CA GLN A 40 -5.93 9.66 -3.48
C GLN A 40 -7.12 9.48 -4.43
N LEU A 41 -6.92 8.80 -5.55
CA LEU A 41 -7.99 8.57 -6.51
C LEU A 41 -8.97 7.46 -6.09
N GLY A 42 -8.53 6.52 -5.24
CA GLY A 42 -9.32 5.41 -4.73
C GLY A 42 -10.55 5.82 -3.92
N GLU A 43 -10.52 7.00 -3.31
CA GLU A 43 -11.69 7.59 -2.63
C GLU A 43 -12.76 8.06 -3.64
N SER A 44 -12.34 8.60 -4.78
CA SER A 44 -13.25 9.22 -5.76
C SER A 44 -13.74 8.24 -6.83
N ALA A 45 -12.91 7.26 -7.20
CA ALA A 45 -13.21 6.31 -8.28
C ALA A 45 -12.80 4.87 -7.93
N PRO A 46 -13.31 4.31 -6.82
CA PRO A 46 -12.80 3.06 -6.23
C PRO A 46 -12.76 1.90 -7.21
N ASN A 47 -13.82 1.69 -8.01
CA ASN A 47 -13.91 0.57 -8.95
C ASN A 47 -12.79 0.58 -10.01
N SER A 48 -12.30 1.76 -10.38
CA SER A 48 -11.25 1.91 -11.40
C SER A 48 -9.84 1.97 -10.81
N GLN A 49 -9.69 2.42 -9.56
CA GLN A 49 -8.38 2.72 -8.97
C GLN A 49 -7.93 1.69 -7.95
N LEU A 50 -8.86 1.09 -7.18
CA LEU A 50 -8.51 0.06 -6.20
C LEU A 50 -7.81 -1.17 -6.83
N PRO A 51 -8.17 -1.63 -8.05
CA PRO A 51 -7.40 -2.69 -8.71
C PRO A 51 -5.96 -2.27 -9.06
N ASN A 52 -5.75 -1.02 -9.50
CA ASN A 52 -4.40 -0.51 -9.79
C ASN A 52 -3.56 -0.38 -8.51
N LEU A 53 -4.21 0.03 -7.42
CA LEU A 53 -3.59 0.13 -6.11
C LEU A 53 -3.21 -1.25 -5.56
N TRP A 54 -4.09 -2.24 -5.70
CA TRP A 54 -3.81 -3.65 -5.35
C TRP A 54 -2.58 -4.18 -6.07
N ASN A 55 -2.56 -4.06 -7.41
CA ASN A 55 -1.43 -4.52 -8.22
C ASN A 55 -0.12 -3.82 -7.85
N THR A 56 -0.19 -2.56 -7.42
CA THR A 56 0.99 -1.81 -6.98
C THR A 56 1.51 -2.33 -5.64
N LEU A 57 0.62 -2.60 -4.67
CA LEU A 57 0.98 -3.23 -3.41
C LEU A 57 1.61 -4.63 -3.61
N GLU A 58 1.10 -5.44 -4.55
CA GLU A 58 1.70 -6.76 -4.84
C GLU A 58 3.13 -6.65 -5.37
N ARG A 59 3.40 -5.68 -6.26
CA ARG A 59 4.76 -5.45 -6.77
C ARG A 59 5.71 -5.03 -5.66
N ILE A 60 5.21 -4.21 -4.74
CA ILE A 60 5.92 -3.73 -3.57
C ILE A 60 6.24 -4.88 -2.61
N GLU A 61 5.24 -5.68 -2.23
CA GLU A 61 5.41 -6.83 -1.35
C GLU A 61 6.39 -7.85 -1.93
N LYS A 62 6.31 -8.08 -3.25
CA LYS A 62 7.27 -8.94 -3.96
C LYS A 62 8.69 -8.38 -3.90
N ALA A 63 8.88 -7.07 -4.05
CA ALA A 63 10.18 -6.44 -3.96
C ALA A 63 10.78 -6.57 -2.55
N ILE A 64 9.99 -6.29 -1.50
CA ILE A 64 10.40 -6.49 -0.10
C ILE A 64 10.83 -7.94 0.13
N ASN A 65 10.00 -8.90 -0.27
CA ASN A 65 10.29 -10.32 0.00
C ASN A 65 11.48 -10.87 -0.81
N ALA A 66 11.85 -10.22 -1.91
CA ALA A 66 13.00 -10.62 -2.72
C ALA A 66 14.34 -10.13 -2.16
N ASP A 67 14.33 -9.11 -1.30
CA ASP A 67 15.53 -8.50 -0.73
C ASP A 67 15.50 -8.63 0.82
N PRO A 68 16.32 -9.52 1.41
CA PRO A 68 16.36 -9.72 2.86
C PRO A 68 16.72 -8.47 3.66
N GLN A 69 17.54 -7.57 3.11
CA GLN A 69 17.90 -6.32 3.78
C GLN A 69 16.71 -5.37 3.78
N LEU A 70 16.10 -5.16 2.61
CA LEU A 70 14.87 -4.37 2.47
C LEU A 70 13.77 -4.90 3.40
N LYS A 71 13.61 -6.22 3.50
CA LYS A 71 12.66 -6.87 4.42
C LYS A 71 12.96 -6.58 5.89
N ALA A 72 14.23 -6.66 6.29
CA ALA A 72 14.63 -6.35 7.65
C ALA A 72 14.38 -4.87 8.01
N GLU A 73 14.69 -3.95 7.09
CA GLU A 73 14.46 -2.51 7.26
C GLU A 73 12.97 -2.15 7.25
N PHE A 74 12.17 -2.80 6.40
CA PHE A 74 10.72 -2.58 6.33
C PHE A 74 10.00 -3.07 7.60
N GLY A 75 10.45 -4.21 8.12
CA GLY A 75 10.08 -4.73 9.43
C GLY A 75 8.59 -5.05 9.61
N GLU A 76 8.22 -5.41 10.85
CA GLU A 76 6.86 -5.81 11.20
C GLU A 76 5.84 -4.68 10.99
N THR A 77 6.25 -3.42 11.23
CA THR A 77 5.39 -2.24 11.06
C THR A 77 4.97 -2.08 9.59
N GLY A 78 5.93 -2.15 8.66
CA GLY A 78 5.63 -2.08 7.24
C GLY A 78 4.78 -3.26 6.77
N GLU A 79 5.10 -4.48 7.21
CA GLU A 79 4.32 -5.67 6.85
C GLU A 79 2.86 -5.56 7.31
N LYS A 80 2.62 -5.02 8.52
CA LYS A 80 1.27 -4.75 9.02
C LYS A 80 0.56 -3.69 8.17
N ALA A 81 1.25 -2.64 7.76
CA ALA A 81 0.67 -1.59 6.91
C ALA A 81 0.23 -2.15 5.55
N VAL A 82 1.06 -2.98 4.89
CA VAL A 82 0.71 -3.61 3.61
C VAL A 82 -0.49 -4.55 3.75
N LYS A 83 -0.53 -5.38 4.79
CA LYS A 83 -1.67 -6.27 5.08
C LYS A 83 -2.96 -5.50 5.36
N ALA A 84 -2.87 -4.42 6.12
CA ALA A 84 -4.00 -3.52 6.38
C ALA A 84 -4.51 -2.89 5.07
N ALA A 85 -3.60 -2.47 4.19
CA ALA A 85 -3.94 -1.89 2.90
C ALA A 85 -4.65 -2.88 1.96
N PHE A 86 -4.18 -4.14 1.87
CA PHE A 86 -4.89 -5.19 1.12
C PHE A 86 -6.28 -5.48 1.69
N THR A 87 -6.39 -5.58 3.02
CA THR A 87 -7.68 -5.79 3.71
C THR A 87 -8.65 -4.64 3.43
N ALA A 88 -8.15 -3.40 3.44
CA ALA A 88 -8.91 -2.19 3.16
C ALA A 88 -9.44 -2.15 1.72
N ILE A 89 -8.67 -2.62 0.74
CA ILE A 89 -9.13 -2.75 -0.66
C ILE A 89 -10.18 -3.85 -0.78
N ALA A 90 -9.90 -5.04 -0.24
CA ALA A 90 -10.80 -6.18 -0.33
C ALA A 90 -12.19 -5.87 0.24
N LYS A 91 -12.24 -5.18 1.39
CA LYS A 91 -13.50 -4.74 2.01
C LYS A 91 -14.31 -3.79 1.13
N ARG A 92 -13.63 -2.95 0.33
CA ARG A 92 -14.27 -1.94 -0.54
C ARG A 92 -14.66 -2.49 -1.91
N LEU A 93 -13.96 -3.53 -2.39
CA LEU A 93 -14.31 -4.26 -3.61
C LEU A 93 -15.36 -5.35 -3.38
N ALA A 94 -15.56 -5.77 -2.13
CA ALA A 94 -16.63 -6.70 -1.79
C ALA A 94 -17.99 -6.11 -2.19
N PRO A 95 -18.87 -6.89 -2.84
CA PRO A 95 -20.22 -6.43 -3.14
C PRO A 95 -20.93 -6.05 -1.83
N ALA A 96 -21.66 -4.93 -1.85
CA ALA A 96 -22.51 -4.56 -0.74
C ALA A 96 -23.54 -5.69 -0.52
N ALA A 97 -23.47 -6.32 0.65
CA ALA A 97 -24.41 -7.35 1.07
C ALA A 97 -25.81 -6.76 1.33
#